data_AF-A0A3D9FER7-F1
#
_entry.id   AF-A0A3D9FER7-F1
#
_cell.length_a   1.000
_cell.length_b   1.000
_cell.length_c   1.000
_cell.angle_alpha   90.00
_cell.angle_beta   90.00
_cell.angle_gamma   90.00
#
_symmetry.space_group_name_H-M   'P 1'
#
loop_
_entity.id
_entity.type
_entity.pdbx_description
1 polymer ?
#
loop_
_entity_poly.entity_id
_entity_poly.type
_entity_poly.pdbx_seq_one_letter_code
_entity_poly.pdbx_strand_id
1 'polypeptide(L)'
;MPVELSCPDTDAIGLEEFVESVDAGNVDPCDEASLAAFAPQLGRLANNRRFLAEFVIRELENRCGEQARHNRYGIQVVMLHAGKGYFVRANFWPSERDSIVRASGQHAFFYNLPHDHNFSFLTVGYAGPGYWSDYYEYDYEDVAGYPGEAVPLRFIERSRLEQGRVLLYRAHRDIHRQLPPETLSVSINLIGSSSRSGWSDQYRFDLEEKKIAGLLTTMPSAMVMRAALATGGETGRALVADFAGRHPSDHVRFDAIVALVDGAGDAETKQDMLERGAGDPSGQLAGLCRNWLNRSD
;
A
#
# COMPACT_ATOMS: atom_id res chain seq x y z
N MET A 1 -8.89 9.15 -10.25
CA MET A 1 -9.80 8.00 -10.13
C MET A 1 -9.21 6.86 -10.94
N PRO A 2 -9.33 5.63 -10.44
CA PRO A 2 -8.91 4.44 -11.17
C PRO A 2 -9.50 4.41 -12.58
N VAL A 3 -8.74 3.88 -13.53
CA VAL A 3 -9.19 3.72 -14.91
C VAL A 3 -10.13 2.53 -14.98
N GLU A 4 -11.35 2.74 -15.47
CA GLU A 4 -12.31 1.66 -15.69
C GLU A 4 -12.00 0.92 -17.00
N LEU A 5 -11.97 -0.41 -16.93
CA LEU A 5 -11.63 -1.27 -18.05
C LEU A 5 -12.82 -2.15 -18.41
N SER A 6 -13.28 -2.02 -19.66
CA SER A 6 -14.42 -2.80 -20.16
C SER A 6 -14.01 -4.26 -20.41
N CYS A 7 -14.73 -5.19 -19.76
CA CYS A 7 -14.54 -6.63 -19.90
C CYS A 7 -15.90 -7.27 -20.25
N PRO A 8 -16.34 -7.23 -21.52
CA PRO A 8 -17.68 -7.70 -21.91
C PRO A 8 -17.81 -9.23 -21.96
N ASP A 9 -16.71 -9.96 -21.84
CA ASP A 9 -16.67 -11.41 -21.89
C ASP A 9 -17.39 -12.03 -20.68
N THR A 10 -18.23 -13.03 -20.94
CA THR A 10 -19.00 -13.77 -19.93
C THR A 10 -18.42 -15.14 -19.60
N ASP A 11 -17.37 -15.57 -20.32
CA ASP A 11 -16.69 -16.83 -20.05
C ASP A 11 -16.07 -16.83 -18.65
N ALA A 12 -15.96 -18.02 -18.05
CA ALA A 12 -15.45 -18.20 -16.70
C ALA A 12 -14.20 -19.09 -16.72
N ILE A 13 -13.18 -18.71 -15.94
CA ILE A 13 -11.93 -19.48 -15.77
C ILE A 13 -11.65 -19.82 -14.30
N GLY A 14 -10.84 -20.85 -14.07
CA GLY A 14 -10.32 -21.19 -12.74
C GLY A 14 -9.21 -20.23 -12.28
N LEU A 15 -8.88 -20.28 -10.99
CA LEU A 15 -7.73 -19.53 -10.46
C LEU A 15 -6.42 -20.01 -11.07
N GLU A 16 -6.29 -21.32 -11.29
CA GLU A 16 -5.11 -21.95 -11.90
C GLU A 16 -4.89 -21.45 -13.33
N GLU A 17 -5.94 -21.46 -14.17
CA GLU A 17 -5.88 -20.94 -15.55
C GLU A 17 -5.57 -19.43 -15.59
N PHE A 18 -6.11 -18.66 -14.64
CA PHE A 18 -5.77 -17.24 -14.52
C PHE A 18 -4.28 -17.03 -14.20
N VAL A 19 -3.75 -17.77 -13.22
CA VAL A 19 -2.34 -17.73 -12.83
C VAL A 19 -1.44 -18.13 -14.00
N GLU A 20 -1.76 -19.21 -14.70
CA GLU A 20 -1.02 -19.66 -15.90
C GLU A 20 -0.99 -18.57 -16.98
N SER A 21 -2.10 -17.85 -17.19
CA SER A 21 -2.13 -16.73 -18.13
C SER A 21 -1.24 -15.56 -17.70
N VAL A 22 -1.19 -15.23 -16.40
CA VAL A 22 -0.34 -14.13 -15.90
C VAL A 22 1.14 -14.52 -15.97
N ASP A 23 1.46 -15.76 -15.59
CA ASP A 23 2.82 -16.30 -15.67
C ASP A 23 3.34 -16.32 -17.13
N ALA A 24 2.52 -16.77 -18.07
CA ALA A 24 2.89 -16.80 -19.49
C ALA A 24 3.03 -15.39 -20.09
N GLY A 25 2.27 -14.42 -19.58
CA GLY A 25 2.27 -13.04 -20.07
C GLY A 25 3.42 -12.17 -19.55
N ASN A 26 4.18 -12.63 -18.55
CA ASN A 26 5.28 -11.87 -17.91
C ASN A 26 4.88 -10.45 -17.51
N VAL A 27 3.92 -10.32 -16.58
CA VAL A 27 3.46 -9.02 -16.08
C VAL A 27 4.62 -8.15 -15.58
N ASP A 28 4.72 -6.92 -16.09
CA ASP A 28 5.63 -5.91 -15.58
C ASP A 28 4.91 -5.10 -14.48
N PRO A 29 5.31 -5.22 -13.20
CA PRO A 29 4.66 -4.54 -12.10
C PRO A 29 4.82 -3.00 -12.15
N CYS A 30 5.74 -2.48 -12.96
CA CYS A 30 6.00 -1.05 -13.12
C CYS A 30 5.27 -0.44 -14.33
N ASP A 31 4.60 -1.24 -15.17
CA ASP A 31 3.89 -0.77 -16.35
C ASP A 31 2.37 -0.96 -16.19
N GLU A 32 1.65 0.16 -16.12
CA GLU A 32 0.19 0.19 -16.06
C GLU A 32 -0.47 -0.53 -17.24
N ALA A 33 0.11 -0.43 -18.45
CA ALA A 33 -0.43 -1.07 -19.64
C ALA A 33 -0.24 -2.60 -19.58
N SER A 34 0.90 -3.05 -19.05
CA SER A 34 1.16 -4.48 -18.79
C SER A 34 0.12 -5.07 -17.83
N LEU A 35 -0.19 -4.39 -16.73
CA LEU A 35 -1.26 -4.80 -15.82
C LEU A 35 -2.63 -4.78 -16.50
N ALA A 36 -2.96 -3.68 -17.19
CA ALA A 36 -4.25 -3.51 -17.88
C ALA A 36 -4.55 -4.64 -18.88
N ALA A 37 -3.52 -5.22 -19.51
CA ALA A 37 -3.66 -6.32 -20.45
C ALA A 37 -4.29 -7.59 -19.85
N PHE A 38 -4.27 -7.74 -18.52
CA PHE A 38 -4.88 -8.87 -17.80
C PHE A 38 -6.31 -8.60 -17.30
N ALA A 39 -6.87 -7.42 -17.56
CA ALA A 39 -8.24 -7.10 -17.16
C ALA A 39 -9.28 -8.08 -17.72
N PRO A 40 -9.22 -8.51 -19.00
CA PRO A 40 -10.16 -9.50 -19.53
C PRO A 40 -10.12 -10.84 -18.77
N GLN A 41 -8.92 -11.36 -18.48
CA GLN A 41 -8.73 -12.61 -17.75
C GLN A 41 -9.19 -12.48 -16.29
N LEU A 42 -8.94 -11.33 -15.65
CA LEU A 42 -9.45 -11.05 -14.31
C LEU A 42 -10.99 -10.99 -14.29
N GLY A 43 -11.60 -10.43 -15.33
CA GLY A 43 -13.04 -10.48 -15.57
C GLY A 43 -13.56 -11.91 -15.68
N ARG A 44 -12.91 -12.76 -16.49
CA ARG A 44 -13.24 -14.19 -16.63
C ARG A 44 -13.08 -14.95 -15.30
N LEU A 45 -12.08 -14.63 -14.49
CA LEU A 45 -11.95 -15.21 -13.14
C LEU A 45 -13.12 -14.79 -12.25
N ALA A 46 -13.55 -13.53 -12.31
CA ALA A 46 -14.68 -13.03 -11.53
C ALA A 46 -16.05 -13.60 -11.97
N ASN A 47 -16.17 -14.02 -13.22
CA ASN A 47 -17.33 -14.74 -13.74
C ASN A 47 -17.44 -16.14 -13.12
N ASN A 48 -16.34 -16.76 -12.69
CA ASN A 48 -16.37 -18.02 -11.97
C ASN A 48 -16.86 -17.81 -10.52
N ARG A 49 -18.15 -18.04 -10.28
CA ARG A 49 -18.80 -17.78 -8.98
C ARG A 49 -18.48 -18.84 -7.91
N ARG A 50 -17.72 -19.88 -8.25
CA ARG A 50 -17.48 -21.05 -7.39
C ARG A 50 -16.08 -21.11 -6.81
N PHE A 51 -15.06 -20.71 -7.56
CA PHE A 51 -13.67 -20.95 -7.17
C PHE A 51 -13.34 -20.38 -5.79
N LEU A 52 -13.84 -19.18 -5.45
CA LEU A 52 -13.51 -18.56 -4.16
C LEU A 52 -14.15 -19.32 -3.00
N ALA A 53 -15.38 -19.81 -3.16
CA ALA A 53 -16.04 -20.60 -2.12
C ALA A 53 -15.28 -21.91 -1.89
N GLU A 54 -14.89 -22.59 -2.97
CA GLU A 54 -14.09 -23.82 -2.92
C GLU A 54 -12.71 -23.56 -2.28
N PHE A 55 -12.08 -22.42 -2.60
CA PHE A 55 -10.81 -21.99 -2.00
C PHE A 55 -10.94 -21.77 -0.48
N VAL A 56 -11.95 -21.02 -0.04
CA VAL A 56 -12.16 -20.71 1.38
C VAL A 56 -12.54 -21.96 2.18
N ILE A 57 -13.34 -22.86 1.61
CA ILE A 57 -13.65 -24.16 2.25
C ILE A 57 -12.36 -24.95 2.46
N ARG A 58 -11.49 -25.05 1.45
CA ARG A 58 -10.21 -25.74 1.56
C ARG A 58 -9.29 -25.10 2.61
N GLU A 59 -9.26 -23.77 2.72
CA GLU A 59 -8.55 -23.09 3.81
C GLU A 59 -9.09 -23.50 5.17
N LEU A 60 -10.42 -23.52 5.35
CA LEU A 60 -11.04 -23.93 6.61
C LEU A 60 -10.73 -25.40 6.97
N GLU A 61 -10.81 -26.30 6.00
CA GLU A 61 -10.43 -27.72 6.17
C GLU A 61 -8.96 -27.86 6.59
N ASN A 62 -8.08 -27.02 6.04
CA ASN A 62 -6.66 -26.93 6.37
C ASN A 62 -6.37 -26.02 7.58
N ARG A 63 -7.40 -25.59 8.33
CA ARG A 63 -7.29 -24.72 9.52
C ARG A 63 -6.55 -23.42 9.24
N CYS A 64 -6.75 -22.87 8.05
CA CYS A 64 -6.13 -21.66 7.52
C CYS A 64 -4.60 -21.69 7.51
N GLY A 65 -4.00 -22.89 7.42
CA GLY A 65 -2.55 -23.07 7.54
C GLY A 65 -1.73 -22.31 6.49
N GLU A 66 -2.23 -22.23 5.26
CA GLU A 66 -1.54 -21.51 4.18
C GLU A 66 -1.66 -19.99 4.37
N GLN A 67 -2.84 -19.50 4.77
CA GLN A 67 -2.98 -18.09 5.16
C GLN A 67 -2.05 -17.73 6.33
N ALA A 68 -1.96 -18.55 7.36
CA ALA A 68 -1.08 -18.28 8.51
C ALA A 68 0.42 -18.21 8.14
N ARG A 69 0.85 -18.92 7.09
CA ARG A 69 2.23 -18.93 6.61
C ARG A 69 2.55 -17.79 5.66
N HIS A 70 1.61 -17.45 4.79
CA HIS A 70 1.88 -16.62 3.62
C HIS A 70 1.16 -15.27 3.62
N ASN A 71 0.06 -15.13 4.35
CA ASN A 71 -0.69 -13.89 4.40
C ASN A 71 -0.02 -12.90 5.37
N ARG A 72 0.53 -11.83 4.79
CA ARG A 72 1.16 -10.72 5.54
C ARG A 72 0.22 -9.54 5.74
N TYR A 73 -1.02 -9.64 5.26
CA TYR A 73 -2.02 -8.59 5.36
C TYR A 73 -2.96 -8.85 6.54
N GLY A 74 -3.74 -7.82 6.89
CA GLY A 74 -4.73 -7.88 7.96
C GLY A 74 -5.94 -8.76 7.61
N ILE A 75 -6.89 -8.82 8.56
CA ILE A 75 -8.08 -9.69 8.56
C ILE A 75 -9.00 -9.53 7.33
N GLN A 76 -8.86 -8.43 6.59
CA GLN A 76 -9.59 -8.17 5.35
C GLN A 76 -9.16 -9.06 4.19
N VAL A 77 -7.94 -9.58 4.21
CA VAL A 77 -7.31 -10.18 3.03
C VAL A 77 -7.26 -11.69 3.13
N VAL A 78 -7.58 -12.36 2.03
CA VAL A 78 -7.23 -13.77 1.78
C VAL A 78 -6.28 -13.81 0.59
N MET A 79 -5.09 -14.37 0.79
CA MET A 79 -4.11 -14.56 -0.28
C MET A 79 -4.51 -15.76 -1.14
N LEU A 80 -4.73 -15.51 -2.44
CA LEU A 80 -5.14 -16.54 -3.40
C LEU A 80 -3.94 -17.16 -4.12
N HIS A 81 -2.96 -16.34 -4.46
CA HIS A 81 -1.74 -16.75 -5.13
C HIS A 81 -0.60 -15.76 -4.84
N ALA A 82 0.63 -16.25 -4.80
CA ALA A 82 1.83 -15.42 -4.75
C ALA A 82 2.87 -16.00 -5.73
N GLY A 83 3.16 -15.24 -6.78
CA GLY A 83 4.07 -15.62 -7.85
C GLY A 83 5.34 -14.78 -7.86
N LYS A 84 6.17 -14.95 -8.88
CA LYS A 84 7.34 -14.10 -9.08
C LYS A 84 6.91 -12.78 -9.73
N GLY A 85 6.97 -11.69 -8.96
CA GLY A 85 6.69 -10.35 -9.48
C GLY A 85 5.22 -9.92 -9.42
N TYR A 86 4.33 -10.73 -8.84
CA TYR A 86 2.94 -10.37 -8.59
C TYR A 86 2.31 -11.26 -7.51
N PHE A 87 1.14 -10.87 -7.05
CA PHE A 87 0.27 -11.73 -6.23
C PHE A 87 -1.20 -11.44 -6.49
N VAL A 88 -2.04 -12.41 -6.13
CA VAL A 88 -3.49 -12.33 -6.24
C VAL A 88 -4.10 -12.45 -4.85
N ARG A 89 -5.03 -11.57 -4.52
CA ARG A 89 -5.74 -11.59 -3.24
C ARG A 89 -7.23 -11.31 -3.39
N ALA A 90 -8.03 -11.89 -2.51
CA ALA A 90 -9.41 -11.48 -2.28
C ALA A 90 -9.45 -10.55 -1.07
N ASN A 91 -10.10 -9.40 -1.22
CA ASN A 91 -10.41 -8.50 -0.10
C ASN A 91 -11.88 -8.66 0.27
N PHE A 92 -12.14 -8.91 1.55
CA PHE A 92 -13.47 -9.06 2.11
C PHE A 92 -13.90 -7.75 2.76
N TRP A 93 -15.04 -7.24 2.32
CA TRP A 93 -15.60 -5.96 2.70
C TRP A 93 -16.88 -6.20 3.51
N PRO A 94 -16.78 -6.46 4.82
CA PRO A 94 -17.95 -6.61 5.67
C PRO A 94 -18.68 -5.27 5.86
N SER A 95 -19.99 -5.34 6.07
CA SER A 95 -20.82 -4.20 6.42
C SER A 95 -20.42 -3.62 7.77
N GLU A 96 -20.66 -2.33 7.98
CA GLU A 96 -20.49 -1.69 9.29
C GLU A 96 -21.31 -2.37 10.41
N ARG A 97 -22.37 -3.09 10.04
CA ARG A 97 -23.27 -3.79 10.97
C ARG A 97 -22.76 -5.18 11.36
N ASP A 98 -21.81 -5.72 10.61
CA ASP A 98 -21.29 -7.06 10.85
C ASP A 98 -20.53 -7.11 12.18
N SER A 99 -20.67 -8.22 12.90
CA SER A 99 -20.03 -8.42 14.22
C SER A 99 -18.51 -8.26 14.15
N ILE A 100 -17.88 -8.69 13.05
CA ILE A 100 -16.44 -8.58 12.86
C ILE A 100 -15.97 -7.12 12.77
N VAL A 101 -16.73 -6.25 12.10
CA VAL A 101 -16.40 -4.81 12.05
C VAL A 101 -16.63 -4.15 13.39
N ARG A 102 -17.70 -4.51 14.10
CA ARG A 102 -17.95 -3.99 15.46
C ARG A 102 -16.88 -4.42 16.47
N ALA A 103 -16.32 -5.62 16.30
CA ALA A 103 -15.30 -6.15 17.19
C ALA A 103 -13.89 -5.63 16.87
N SER A 104 -13.52 -5.55 15.59
CA SER A 104 -12.17 -5.18 15.15
C SER A 104 -12.01 -3.68 14.84
N GLY A 105 -13.12 -2.97 14.68
CA GLY A 105 -13.15 -1.59 14.23
C GLY A 105 -12.99 -1.45 12.70
N GLN A 106 -13.45 -0.33 12.17
CA GLN A 106 -13.45 -0.04 10.74
C GLN A 106 -12.03 0.04 10.12
N HIS A 107 -11.05 0.48 10.90
CA HIS A 107 -9.66 0.62 10.45
C HIS A 107 -9.02 -0.71 10.04
N ALA A 108 -9.45 -1.83 10.65
CA ALA A 108 -8.95 -3.17 10.31
C ALA A 108 -9.31 -3.60 8.87
N PHE A 109 -10.25 -2.87 8.24
CA PHE A 109 -10.74 -3.07 6.87
C PHE A 109 -10.46 -1.85 5.97
N PHE A 110 -9.54 -0.96 6.38
CA PHE A 110 -9.14 0.24 5.63
C PHE A 110 -10.27 1.23 5.32
N TYR A 111 -11.40 1.13 6.01
CA TYR A 111 -12.49 2.08 5.85
C TYR A 111 -12.13 3.46 6.38
N ASN A 112 -12.58 4.49 5.67
CA ASN A 112 -12.38 5.90 6.03
C ASN A 112 -10.90 6.30 6.18
N LEU A 113 -10.00 5.59 5.49
CA LEU A 113 -8.57 5.92 5.42
C LEU A 113 -8.24 6.39 4.00
N PRO A 114 -8.20 7.70 3.72
CA PRO A 114 -7.78 8.22 2.43
C PRO A 114 -6.29 7.95 2.21
N HIS A 115 -5.94 7.23 1.14
CA HIS A 115 -4.54 6.89 0.83
C HIS A 115 -4.30 6.68 -0.66
N ASP A 116 -3.04 6.77 -1.08
CA ASP A 116 -2.55 6.34 -2.39
C ASP A 116 -1.83 4.99 -2.29
N HIS A 117 -1.23 4.56 -3.39
CA HIS A 117 -0.38 3.37 -3.47
C HIS A 117 0.89 3.64 -4.26
N ASN A 118 1.98 2.95 -3.91
CA ASN A 118 3.27 3.02 -4.62
C ASN A 118 3.42 1.88 -5.63
N PHE A 119 2.30 1.28 -5.98
CA PHE A 119 2.17 0.20 -6.94
C PHE A 119 0.83 0.37 -7.66
N SER A 120 0.80 -0.01 -8.94
CA SER A 120 -0.43 -0.11 -9.69
C SER A 120 -1.05 -1.50 -9.49
N PHE A 121 -2.37 -1.59 -9.56
CA PHE A 121 -3.06 -2.88 -9.45
C PHE A 121 -4.41 -2.90 -10.15
N LEU A 122 -4.79 -4.07 -10.64
CA LEU A 122 -6.14 -4.34 -11.09
C LEU A 122 -7.01 -4.83 -9.93
N THR A 123 -8.27 -4.41 -9.93
CA THR A 123 -9.29 -4.96 -9.04
C THR A 123 -10.59 -5.21 -9.80
N VAL A 124 -11.30 -6.26 -9.41
CA VAL A 124 -12.63 -6.60 -9.92
C VAL A 124 -13.60 -6.82 -8.77
N GLY A 125 -14.83 -6.30 -8.88
CA GLY A 125 -15.91 -6.65 -7.97
C GLY A 125 -16.32 -8.11 -8.15
N TYR A 126 -16.16 -8.94 -7.13
CA TYR A 126 -16.45 -10.37 -7.21
C TYR A 126 -17.84 -10.71 -6.68
N ALA A 127 -18.13 -10.41 -5.41
CA ALA A 127 -19.38 -10.79 -4.76
C ALA A 127 -19.97 -9.64 -3.95
N GLY A 128 -21.29 -9.71 -3.69
CA GLY A 128 -22.02 -8.69 -2.95
C GLY A 128 -22.32 -7.42 -3.76
N PRO A 129 -22.97 -6.41 -3.14
CA PRO A 129 -23.35 -5.16 -3.79
C PRO A 129 -22.17 -4.25 -4.14
N GLY A 130 -20.96 -4.52 -3.62
CA GLY A 130 -19.79 -3.69 -3.79
C GLY A 130 -19.64 -2.61 -2.72
N TYR A 131 -18.43 -2.09 -2.57
CA TYR A 131 -18.11 -1.00 -1.64
C TYR A 131 -17.99 0.34 -2.38
N TRP A 132 -18.25 1.43 -1.65
CA TRP A 132 -18.12 2.79 -2.17
C TRP A 132 -16.72 3.33 -1.93
N SER A 133 -16.25 4.19 -2.84
CA SER A 133 -15.01 4.95 -2.66
C SER A 133 -15.21 6.40 -3.07
N ASP A 134 -14.67 7.31 -2.27
CA ASP A 134 -14.42 8.69 -2.69
C ASP A 134 -13.03 8.73 -3.34
N TYR A 135 -12.96 9.19 -4.59
CA TYR A 135 -11.73 9.26 -5.35
C TYR A 135 -11.22 10.68 -5.46
N TYR A 136 -9.92 10.81 -5.22
CA TYR A 136 -9.17 12.04 -5.39
C TYR A 136 -7.95 11.76 -6.28
N GLU A 137 -7.38 12.82 -6.84
CA GLU A 137 -6.06 12.77 -7.46
C GLU A 137 -5.18 13.90 -6.93
N TYR A 138 -3.88 13.68 -7.04
CA TYR A 138 -2.82 14.67 -6.84
C TYR A 138 -1.69 14.38 -7.83
N ASP A 139 -0.78 15.33 -7.98
CA ASP A 139 0.45 15.13 -8.74
C ASP A 139 1.58 14.76 -7.77
N TYR A 140 2.16 13.58 -7.95
CA TYR A 140 3.24 13.08 -7.11
C TYR A 140 4.55 13.84 -7.33
N GLU A 141 4.81 14.26 -8.57
CA GLU A 141 6.07 14.93 -8.94
C GLU A 141 6.15 16.35 -8.35
N ASP A 142 4.99 16.92 -7.99
CA ASP A 142 4.88 18.26 -7.40
C ASP A 142 4.92 18.25 -5.86
N VAL A 143 5.07 17.08 -5.22
CA VAL A 143 5.15 16.95 -3.75
C VAL A 143 6.48 16.36 -3.32
N ALA A 144 6.98 16.83 -2.18
CA ALA A 144 8.19 16.31 -1.57
C ALA A 144 7.94 14.99 -0.83
N GLY A 145 6.77 14.79 -0.24
CA GLY A 145 6.37 13.53 0.37
C GLY A 145 6.63 13.42 1.88
N TYR A 146 6.33 14.46 2.67
CA TYR A 146 6.47 14.42 4.14
C TYR A 146 5.17 14.78 4.89
N PRO A 147 4.94 14.25 6.12
CA PRO A 147 3.72 14.55 6.87
C PRO A 147 3.55 16.06 7.14
N GLY A 148 2.34 16.57 7.00
CA GLY A 148 2.04 17.99 7.16
C GLY A 148 2.29 18.83 5.90
N GLU A 149 2.90 18.27 4.86
CA GLU A 149 2.99 18.93 3.56
C GLU A 149 1.60 19.14 2.95
N ALA A 150 1.33 20.35 2.48
CA ALA A 150 0.10 20.68 1.78
C ALA A 150 0.11 20.06 0.38
N VAL A 151 -1.00 19.44 -0.01
CA VAL A 151 -1.16 18.75 -1.29
C VAL A 151 -2.42 19.26 -1.99
N PRO A 152 -2.34 19.66 -3.27
CA PRO A 152 -3.51 20.11 -4.03
C PRO A 152 -4.42 18.93 -4.41
N LEU A 153 -5.21 18.44 -3.45
CA LEU A 153 -6.14 17.34 -3.67
C LEU A 153 -7.32 17.76 -4.55
N ARG A 154 -7.55 16.99 -5.62
CA ARG A 154 -8.69 17.16 -6.53
C ARG A 154 -9.70 16.03 -6.36
N PHE A 155 -10.88 16.32 -5.83
CA PHE A 155 -11.98 15.36 -5.83
C PHE A 155 -12.41 15.05 -7.27
N ILE A 156 -12.58 13.76 -7.56
CA ILE A 156 -12.99 13.29 -8.88
C ILE A 156 -14.46 12.89 -8.84
N GLU A 157 -14.78 11.86 -8.05
CA GLU A 157 -16.13 11.36 -7.88
C GLU A 157 -16.25 10.42 -6.68
N ARG A 158 -17.49 10.08 -6.34
CA ARG A 158 -17.84 8.91 -5.53
C ARG A 158 -18.34 7.81 -6.46
N SER A 159 -17.76 6.62 -6.36
CA SER A 159 -18.09 5.49 -7.24
C SER A 159 -18.15 4.19 -6.46
N ARG A 160 -18.87 3.20 -7.00
CA ARG A 160 -19.02 1.87 -6.38
C ARG A 160 -18.29 0.81 -7.18
N LEU A 161 -17.46 -0.01 -6.54
CA LEU A 161 -16.90 -1.22 -7.15
C LEU A 161 -17.94 -2.35 -7.05
N GLU A 162 -18.93 -2.31 -7.94
CA GLU A 162 -19.95 -3.35 -8.03
C GLU A 162 -19.44 -4.61 -8.76
N GLN A 163 -20.23 -5.68 -8.67
CA GLN A 163 -19.89 -6.97 -9.28
C GLN A 163 -19.57 -6.83 -10.79
N GLY A 164 -18.47 -7.45 -11.22
CA GLY A 164 -18.02 -7.46 -12.61
C GLY A 164 -17.28 -6.21 -13.06
N ARG A 165 -17.38 -5.10 -12.31
CA ARG A 165 -16.66 -3.87 -12.62
C ARG A 165 -15.16 -4.05 -12.40
N VAL A 166 -14.34 -3.70 -13.38
CA VAL A 166 -12.88 -3.82 -13.34
C VAL A 166 -12.24 -2.43 -13.36
N LEU A 167 -11.37 -2.17 -12.39
CA LEU A 167 -10.64 -0.91 -12.24
C LEU A 167 -9.13 -1.15 -12.19
N LEU A 168 -8.36 -0.26 -12.82
CA LEU A 168 -6.91 -0.14 -12.68
C LEU A 168 -6.58 1.07 -11.81
N TYR A 169 -6.04 0.81 -10.62
CA TYR A 169 -5.47 1.82 -9.75
C TYR A 169 -4.04 2.13 -10.20
N ARG A 170 -3.74 3.42 -10.30
CA ARG A 170 -2.45 3.93 -10.76
C ARG A 170 -1.61 4.39 -9.57
N ALA A 171 -0.38 3.92 -9.51
CA ALA A 171 0.57 4.30 -8.46
C ALA A 171 0.69 5.84 -8.37
N HIS A 172 0.72 6.35 -7.14
CA HIS A 172 0.99 7.74 -6.80
C HIS A 172 0.07 8.78 -7.43
N ARG A 173 -1.08 8.36 -7.98
CA ARG A 173 -2.04 9.24 -8.62
C ARG A 173 -3.43 9.09 -8.03
N ASP A 174 -3.87 7.85 -7.86
CA ASP A 174 -5.22 7.56 -7.38
C ASP A 174 -5.24 7.49 -5.86
N ILE A 175 -5.88 8.49 -5.25
CA ILE A 175 -6.22 8.47 -3.82
C ILE A 175 -7.64 7.93 -3.68
N HIS A 176 -7.83 6.99 -2.75
CA HIS A 176 -9.14 6.46 -2.42
C HIS A 176 -9.44 6.51 -0.92
N ARG A 177 -10.69 6.84 -0.59
CA ARG A 177 -11.27 6.62 0.74
C ARG A 177 -12.39 5.61 0.60
N GLN A 178 -12.13 4.38 1.04
CA GLN A 178 -13.09 3.29 0.96
C GLN A 178 -14.12 3.36 2.10
N LEU A 179 -15.35 3.01 1.79
CA LEU A 179 -16.49 3.04 2.71
C LEU A 179 -17.11 1.64 2.82
N PRO A 180 -17.67 1.27 3.99
CA PRO A 180 -18.28 -0.03 4.16
C PRO A 180 -19.45 -0.23 3.19
N PRO A 181 -19.61 -1.44 2.61
CA PRO A 181 -20.77 -1.79 1.80
C PRO A 181 -21.99 -2.03 2.68
N GLU A 182 -23.17 -2.15 2.04
CA GLU A 182 -24.41 -2.47 2.73
C GLU A 182 -24.37 -3.88 3.36
N THR A 183 -23.86 -4.85 2.60
CA THR A 183 -23.65 -6.24 3.01
C THR A 183 -22.28 -6.73 2.55
N LEU A 184 -21.82 -7.85 3.12
CA LEU A 184 -20.52 -8.45 2.79
C LEU A 184 -20.30 -8.48 1.27
N SER A 185 -19.26 -7.78 0.84
CA SER A 185 -18.82 -7.74 -0.55
C SER A 185 -17.39 -8.28 -0.66
N VAL A 186 -16.99 -8.69 -1.85
CA VAL A 186 -15.65 -9.21 -2.11
C VAL A 186 -15.12 -8.60 -3.39
N SER A 187 -13.85 -8.19 -3.39
CA SER A 187 -13.12 -7.86 -4.61
C SER A 187 -11.90 -8.77 -4.76
N ILE A 188 -11.46 -8.99 -5.99
CA ILE A 188 -10.22 -9.72 -6.29
C ILE A 188 -9.24 -8.73 -6.89
N ASN A 189 -7.99 -8.76 -6.44
CA ASN A 189 -6.93 -7.90 -6.95
C ASN A 189 -5.81 -8.73 -7.57
N LEU A 190 -5.30 -8.25 -8.71
CA LEU A 190 -3.98 -8.61 -9.24
C LEU A 190 -3.03 -7.44 -8.96
N ILE A 191 -2.00 -7.68 -8.16
CA ILE A 191 -1.05 -6.64 -7.74
C ILE A 191 0.33 -7.00 -8.25
N GLY A 192 0.94 -6.06 -8.99
CA GLY A 192 2.34 -6.13 -9.35
C GLY A 192 3.23 -5.97 -8.12
N SER A 193 4.24 -6.84 -7.97
CA SER A 193 5.19 -6.81 -6.87
C SER A 193 6.58 -6.55 -7.39
N SER A 194 7.12 -5.36 -7.12
CA SER A 194 8.48 -4.98 -7.46
C SER A 194 9.31 -4.80 -6.20
N SER A 195 10.57 -5.25 -6.22
CA SER A 195 11.53 -4.86 -5.18
C SER A 195 11.77 -3.34 -5.15
N ARG A 196 11.40 -2.63 -6.22
CA ARG A 196 11.46 -1.17 -6.31
C ARG A 196 10.38 -0.48 -5.48
N SER A 197 9.19 -1.08 -5.35
CA SER A 197 8.06 -0.51 -4.60
C SER A 197 8.38 -0.34 -3.11
N GLY A 198 9.40 -1.03 -2.58
CA GLY A 198 9.89 -0.76 -1.24
C GLY A 198 10.42 0.67 -1.09
N TRP A 199 11.06 1.24 -2.11
CA TRP A 199 11.85 2.48 -2.00
C TRP A 199 11.07 3.77 -2.25
N SER A 200 9.81 3.66 -2.67
CA SER A 200 8.87 4.77 -2.85
C SER A 200 7.82 4.75 -1.75
N ASP A 201 7.40 5.91 -1.26
CA ASP A 201 6.48 5.99 -0.13
C ASP A 201 5.01 6.00 -0.55
N GLN A 202 4.17 5.34 0.25
CA GLN A 202 2.72 5.48 0.23
C GLN A 202 2.32 6.43 1.34
N TYR A 203 1.27 7.20 1.11
CA TYR A 203 0.77 8.22 2.00
C TYR A 203 -0.69 8.00 2.34
N ARG A 204 -1.02 8.37 3.57
CA ARG A 204 -2.40 8.69 3.94
C ARG A 204 -2.60 10.20 3.92
N PHE A 205 -3.80 10.63 3.58
CA PHE A 205 -4.13 12.04 3.39
C PHE A 205 -5.19 12.50 4.38
N ASP A 206 -5.06 13.75 4.81
CA ASP A 206 -6.12 14.51 5.45
C ASP A 206 -6.84 15.28 4.34
N LEU A 207 -8.07 14.86 4.04
CA LEU A 207 -8.87 15.42 2.94
C LEU A 207 -9.43 16.81 3.26
N GLU A 208 -9.58 17.14 4.54
CA GLU A 208 -10.13 18.43 5.00
C GLU A 208 -9.04 19.49 4.95
N GLU A 209 -7.89 19.19 5.55
CA GLU A 209 -6.73 20.07 5.61
C GLU A 209 -5.88 20.02 4.34
N LYS A 210 -6.19 19.09 3.42
CA LYS A 210 -5.48 18.86 2.15
C LYS A 210 -3.98 18.72 2.34
N LYS A 211 -3.58 17.76 3.17
CA LYS A 211 -2.18 17.50 3.50
C LYS A 211 -1.86 16.02 3.58
N ILE A 212 -0.58 15.67 3.45
CA ILE A 212 -0.09 14.34 3.80
C ILE A 212 -0.26 14.17 5.32
N ALA A 213 -1.07 13.21 5.75
CA ALA A 213 -1.30 12.93 7.16
C ALA A 213 -0.29 11.93 7.75
N GLY A 214 0.48 11.24 6.90
CA GLY A 214 1.49 10.28 7.33
C GLY A 214 1.93 9.36 6.21
N LEU A 215 3.03 8.64 6.47
CA LEU A 215 3.49 7.56 5.62
C LEU A 215 2.77 6.26 6.01
N LEU A 216 2.42 5.46 5.00
CA LEU A 216 1.96 4.08 5.13
C LEU A 216 3.06 3.07 4.82
N THR A 217 4.08 3.48 4.06
CA THR A 217 5.27 2.64 3.86
C THR A 217 5.94 2.40 5.21
N THR A 218 6.07 1.12 5.55
CA THR A 218 6.79 0.68 6.74
C THR A 218 8.03 -0.07 6.30
N MET A 219 9.18 0.33 6.82
CA MET A 219 10.43 -0.37 6.61
C MET A 219 11.01 -0.83 7.95
N PRO A 220 11.62 -2.02 8.01
CA PRO A 220 12.34 -2.45 9.20
C PRO A 220 13.64 -1.65 9.43
N SER A 221 14.05 -0.80 8.48
CA SER A 221 15.28 0.02 8.49
C SER A 221 15.48 0.74 9.82
N ALA A 222 14.47 1.47 10.29
CA ALA A 222 14.54 2.24 11.53
C ALA A 222 15.03 1.40 12.72
N MET A 223 14.44 0.22 12.94
CA MET A 223 14.82 -0.64 14.07
C MET A 223 16.14 -1.37 13.83
N VAL A 224 16.39 -1.81 12.59
CA VAL A 224 17.64 -2.50 12.24
C VAL A 224 18.85 -1.59 12.39
N MET A 225 18.75 -0.32 12.00
CA MET A 225 19.80 0.68 12.20
C MET A 225 20.08 0.92 13.69
N ARG A 226 19.03 1.01 14.51
CA ARG A 226 19.18 1.15 15.97
C ARG A 226 19.86 -0.05 16.60
N ALA A 227 19.50 -1.25 16.17
CA ALA A 227 20.19 -2.46 16.59
C ALA A 227 21.68 -2.43 16.18
N ALA A 228 21.98 -2.00 14.94
CA ALA A 228 23.36 -1.86 14.46
C ALA A 228 24.18 -0.85 15.29
N LEU A 229 23.58 0.27 15.70
CA LEU A 229 24.22 1.23 16.60
C LEU A 229 24.45 0.65 18.00
N ALA A 230 23.49 -0.13 18.52
CA ALA A 230 23.55 -0.68 19.86
C ALA A 230 24.55 -1.86 19.98
N THR A 231 24.67 -2.71 18.95
CA THR A 231 25.42 -3.97 19.03
C THR A 231 26.59 -4.07 18.05
N GLY A 232 26.64 -3.23 17.03
CA GLY A 232 27.57 -3.33 15.90
C GLY A 232 28.89 -2.56 16.07
N GLY A 233 29.10 -1.86 17.18
CA GLY A 233 30.31 -1.08 17.44
C GLY A 233 30.61 -0.04 16.35
N GLU A 234 31.89 0.15 16.04
CA GLU A 234 32.33 1.12 15.02
C GLU A 234 31.80 0.80 13.62
N THR A 235 31.74 -0.49 13.25
CA THR A 235 31.21 -0.93 11.94
C THR A 235 29.74 -0.57 11.79
N GLY A 236 28.92 -0.84 12.81
CA GLY A 236 27.50 -0.47 12.81
C GLY A 236 27.31 1.03 12.72
N ARG A 237 28.08 1.80 13.48
CA ARG A 237 28.04 3.27 13.46
C ARG A 237 28.44 3.85 12.10
N ALA A 238 29.50 3.32 11.48
CA ALA A 238 29.96 3.75 10.17
C ALA A 238 28.90 3.48 9.09
N LEU A 239 28.27 2.31 9.12
CA LEU A 239 27.23 1.95 8.14
C LEU A 239 25.98 2.84 8.27
N VAL A 240 25.52 3.13 9.49
CA VAL A 240 24.35 4.01 9.69
C VAL A 240 24.69 5.46 9.28
N ALA A 241 25.89 5.95 9.59
CA ALA A 241 26.36 7.25 9.11
C ALA A 241 26.42 7.31 7.57
N ASP A 242 26.82 6.21 6.93
CA ASP A 242 26.82 6.11 5.48
C ASP A 242 25.42 6.21 4.88
N PHE A 243 24.46 5.51 5.49
CA PHE A 243 23.07 5.55 5.05
C PHE A 243 22.45 6.95 5.21
N ALA A 244 22.72 7.63 6.32
CA ALA A 244 22.26 9.01 6.54
C ALA A 244 22.75 9.95 5.42
N GLY A 245 23.99 9.78 4.96
CA GLY A 245 24.60 10.66 3.97
C GLY A 245 24.25 10.36 2.52
N ARG A 246 24.11 9.08 2.15
CA ARG A 246 24.20 8.67 0.73
C ARG A 246 23.14 7.67 0.27
N HIS A 247 22.27 7.20 1.15
CA HIS A 247 21.27 6.21 0.75
C HIS A 247 20.28 6.83 -0.27
N PRO A 248 19.89 6.14 -1.36
CA PRO A 248 19.04 6.71 -2.41
C PRO A 248 17.60 7.02 -2.00
N SER A 249 17.11 6.39 -0.93
CA SER A 249 15.79 6.69 -0.33
C SER A 249 15.95 7.69 0.81
N ASP A 250 15.27 8.83 0.70
CA ASP A 250 15.29 9.89 1.71
C ASP A 250 14.64 9.46 3.03
N HIS A 251 13.60 8.61 2.99
CA HIS A 251 13.04 7.99 4.19
C HIS A 251 14.10 7.18 4.95
N VAL A 252 14.92 6.39 4.25
CA VAL A 252 16.00 5.61 4.88
C VAL A 252 17.13 6.52 5.38
N ARG A 253 17.45 7.60 4.67
CA ARG A 253 18.39 8.63 5.16
C ARG A 253 17.87 9.25 6.46
N PHE A 254 16.58 9.61 6.50
CA PHE A 254 15.93 10.15 7.69
C PHE A 254 15.96 9.17 8.87
N ASP A 255 15.60 7.91 8.65
CA ASP A 255 15.68 6.85 9.67
C ASP A 255 17.09 6.75 10.28
N ALA A 256 18.12 6.81 9.42
CA ALA A 256 19.51 6.77 9.85
C ALA A 256 19.92 8.00 10.66
N ILE A 257 19.51 9.20 10.23
CA ILE A 257 19.75 10.45 10.99
C ILE A 257 19.10 10.36 12.36
N VAL A 258 17.82 9.98 12.45
CA VAL A 258 17.11 9.88 13.73
C VAL A 258 17.73 8.79 14.62
N ALA A 259 18.20 7.68 14.04
CA ALA A 259 18.91 6.65 14.81
C ALA A 259 20.21 7.19 15.42
N LEU A 260 20.99 7.97 14.68
CA LEU A 260 22.22 8.62 15.17
C LEU A 260 21.94 9.69 16.23
N VAL A 261 20.90 10.49 16.03
CA VAL A 261 20.42 11.51 16.99
C VAL A 261 20.08 10.87 18.33
N ASP A 262 19.33 9.76 18.32
CA ASP A 262 18.96 9.09 19.57
C ASP A 262 20.16 8.47 20.29
N GLY A 263 21.19 8.06 19.53
CA GLY A 263 22.46 7.56 20.07
C GLY A 263 23.46 8.65 20.48
N ALA A 264 23.21 9.92 20.19
CA ALA A 264 24.11 11.02 20.52
C ALA A 264 24.03 11.40 22.01
N GLY A 265 25.17 11.77 22.60
CA GLY A 265 25.32 12.01 24.04
C GLY A 265 24.90 13.41 24.51
N ASP A 266 24.83 14.38 23.61
CA ASP A 266 24.59 15.79 23.92
C ASP A 266 23.58 16.43 22.96
N ALA A 267 22.88 17.46 23.44
CA ALA A 267 21.80 18.11 22.70
C ALA A 267 22.31 18.92 21.49
N GLU A 268 23.51 19.50 21.58
CA GLU A 268 24.11 20.29 20.50
C GLU A 268 24.37 19.43 19.26
N THR A 269 24.97 18.25 19.45
CA THR A 269 25.21 17.29 18.37
C THR A 269 23.91 16.79 17.75
N LYS A 270 22.88 16.53 18.58
CA LYS A 270 21.55 16.13 18.07
C LYS A 270 20.95 17.20 17.19
N GLN A 271 21.01 18.45 17.66
CA GLN A 271 20.49 19.60 16.94
C GLN A 271 21.24 19.83 15.63
N ASP A 272 22.58 19.80 15.61
CA ASP A 272 23.39 19.93 14.38
C ASP A 272 23.01 18.88 13.33
N MET A 273 22.88 17.62 13.73
CA MET A 273 22.50 16.53 12.81
C MET A 273 21.14 16.79 12.14
N LEU A 274 20.17 17.25 12.91
CA LEU A 274 18.82 17.53 12.42
C LEU A 274 18.74 18.83 11.61
N GLU A 275 19.46 19.87 12.00
CA GLU A 275 19.55 21.14 11.25
C GLU A 275 20.20 20.91 9.88
N ARG A 276 21.25 20.08 9.83
CA ARG A 276 21.87 19.66 8.56
C ARG A 276 20.89 18.91 7.67
N GLY A 277 20.11 17.98 8.24
CA GLY A 277 19.05 17.29 7.51
C GLY A 277 17.93 18.23 7.05
N ALA A 278 17.54 19.20 7.89
CA ALA A 278 16.53 20.22 7.58
C ALA A 278 16.94 21.19 6.48
N GLY A 279 18.25 21.32 6.21
CA GLY A 279 18.83 22.07 5.10
C GLY A 279 19.19 21.22 3.87
N ASP A 280 18.83 19.94 3.84
CA ASP A 280 19.13 19.06 2.69
C ASP A 280 18.39 19.53 1.42
N PRO A 281 18.99 19.39 0.22
CA PRO A 281 18.32 19.71 -1.03
C PRO A 281 17.12 18.82 -1.33
N SER A 282 17.03 17.62 -0.76
CA SER A 282 15.80 16.82 -0.84
C SER A 282 14.70 17.47 -0.01
N GLY A 283 13.62 17.88 -0.67
CA GLY A 283 12.44 18.40 0.01
C GLY A 283 11.87 17.41 1.02
N GLN A 284 11.93 16.10 0.73
CA GLN A 284 11.40 15.06 1.61
C GLN A 284 12.19 15.00 2.90
N LEU A 285 13.52 14.80 2.79
CA LEU A 285 14.39 14.68 3.95
C LEU A 285 14.36 15.95 4.79
N ALA A 286 14.43 17.11 4.13
CA ALA A 286 14.39 18.39 4.79
C ALA A 286 13.06 18.62 5.54
N GLY A 287 11.93 18.25 4.94
CA GLY A 287 10.62 18.31 5.59
C GLY A 287 10.50 17.38 6.79
N LEU A 288 10.99 16.14 6.67
CA LEU A 288 11.00 15.16 7.77
C LEU A 288 11.86 15.65 8.96
N CYS A 289 13.07 16.16 8.70
CA CYS A 289 13.95 16.70 9.74
C CYS A 289 13.37 17.96 10.40
N ARG A 290 12.79 18.90 9.64
CA ARG A 290 12.09 20.07 10.20
C ARG A 290 10.93 19.67 11.09
N ASN A 291 10.13 18.70 10.66
CA ASN A 291 9.04 18.16 11.48
C ASN A 291 9.55 17.53 12.77
N TRP A 292 10.69 16.83 12.72
CA TRP A 292 11.29 16.26 13.92
C TRP A 292 11.73 17.35 14.89
N LEU A 293 12.44 18.38 14.41
CA LEU A 293 12.88 19.52 15.25
C LEU A 293 11.70 20.16 15.99
N ASN A 294 10.56 20.32 15.31
CA ASN A 294 9.36 20.93 15.86
C ASN A 294 8.56 20.01 16.81
N ARG A 295 8.94 18.73 16.97
CA ARG A 295 8.28 17.79 17.92
C ARG A 295 8.87 17.84 19.33
N SER A 296 9.94 18.60 19.54
CA SER A 296 10.72 18.58 20.77
C SER A 296 10.25 19.56 21.85
N ASP A 297 8.94 19.89 21.87
CA ASP A 297 8.24 20.61 22.96
C ASP A 297 7.14 19.72 23.58
#